data_AF-A0A2P8IBQ6-F1
#
_entry.id   AF-A0A2P8IBQ6-F1
#
_cell.length_a   1.000
_cell.length_b   1.000
_cell.length_c   1.000
_cell.angle_alpha   90.00
_cell.angle_beta   90.00
_cell.angle_gamma   90.00
#
_symmetry.space_group_name_H-M   'P 1'
#
loop_
_entity.id
_entity.type
_entity.pdbx_description
1 polymer ?
#
loop_
_entity_poly.entity_id
_entity_poly.type
_entity_poly.pdbx_seq_one_letter_code
_entity_poly.pdbx_strand_id
1 'polypeptide(L)'
;MRRRVIGLDSLDELAEQVGSVGSVRSVGSEASDDEVKRSVAVREPALRTEFDFELPRGYVDADGVVHRTGRMRLATARDELRPQIDLRVKENPGYLSVLLLSLVITELGTVDEVNVGVVERMYATDIAFLQDFYRRINSEGHTRAGVTCPSCGSGFEVDLAGGRLGES
;
A
#
# COMPACT_ATOMS: atom_id res chain seq x y z
N MET A 1 26.43 11.74 -16.20
CA MET A 1 25.02 12.17 -16.02
C MET A 1 25.01 13.62 -15.53
N ARG A 2 24.59 14.58 -16.37
CA ARG A 2 24.48 16.00 -15.96
C ARG A 2 23.11 16.23 -15.35
N ARG A 3 23.07 16.53 -14.05
CA ARG A 3 21.84 16.87 -13.31
C ARG A 3 21.41 18.28 -13.74
N ARG A 4 20.30 18.41 -14.47
CA ARG A 4 19.69 19.71 -14.76
C ARG A 4 19.07 20.23 -13.46
N VAL A 5 19.50 21.40 -13.01
CA VAL A 5 18.86 22.17 -11.94
C VAL A 5 17.91 23.12 -12.64
N ILE A 6 16.61 22.99 -12.39
CA ILE A 6 15.59 23.91 -12.91
C ILE A 6 15.55 25.10 -11.94
N GLY A 7 15.75 26.31 -12.46
CA GLY A 7 15.67 27.56 -11.70
C GLY A 7 14.21 27.94 -11.40
N LEU A 8 14.00 28.72 -10.34
CA LEU A 8 12.67 29.18 -9.89
C LEU A 8 11.92 29.95 -10.99
N ASP A 9 12.66 30.59 -11.90
CA ASP A 9 12.16 31.36 -13.04
C ASP A 9 11.37 30.50 -14.04
N SER A 10 11.60 29.18 -14.07
CA SER A 10 10.90 28.25 -14.97
C SER A 10 9.54 27.79 -14.45
N LEU A 11 9.15 28.16 -13.22
CA LEU A 11 7.83 27.84 -12.67
C LEU A 11 6.75 28.86 -13.08
N ASP A 12 7.13 30.12 -13.29
CA ASP A 12 6.20 31.18 -13.70
C ASP A 12 5.72 30.99 -15.15
N GLU A 13 6.60 30.55 -16.07
CA GLU A 13 6.21 30.24 -17.46
C GLU A 13 5.21 29.07 -17.57
N LEU A 14 5.23 28.14 -16.62
CA LEU A 14 4.28 27.02 -16.58
C LEU A 14 2.92 27.45 -16.00
N ALA A 15 2.87 28.46 -15.13
CA ALA A 15 1.63 29.01 -14.59
C ALA A 15 0.84 29.79 -15.66
N GLU A 16 1.54 30.50 -16.56
CA GLU A 16 0.93 31.27 -17.64
C GLU A 16 0.34 30.38 -18.76
N GLN A 17 0.89 29.18 -18.98
CA GLN A 17 0.35 28.22 -19.95
C GLN A 17 -0.93 27.51 -19.48
N VAL A 18 -1.17 27.45 -18.16
CA VAL A 18 -2.39 26.83 -17.59
C VAL A 18 -3.58 27.81 -17.59
N GLY A 19 -3.34 29.12 -17.71
CA GLY A 19 -4.39 30.16 -17.70
C GLY A 19 -5.11 30.41 -19.03
N SER A 20 -4.67 29.79 -20.13
CA SER A 20 -5.14 30.11 -21.49
C SER A 20 -6.23 29.17 -22.06
N VAL A 21 -6.54 28.05 -21.39
CA VAL A 21 -7.56 27.12 -21.87
C VAL A 21 -8.88 27.33 -21.12
N GLY A 22 -9.78 28.11 -21.71
CA GLY A 22 -11.21 28.01 -21.40
C GLY A 22 -11.96 29.34 -21.25
N SER A 23 -12.17 30.06 -22.34
CA SER A 23 -13.31 31.00 -22.45
C SER A 23 -14.07 30.72 -23.74
N VAL A 24 -15.04 29.82 -23.66
CA VAL A 24 -16.00 29.58 -24.73
C VAL A 24 -17.26 30.36 -24.37
N ARG A 25 -17.62 31.31 -25.24
CA ARG A 25 -18.80 32.16 -25.14
C ARG A 25 -20.08 31.33 -25.27
N SER A 26 -21.06 31.64 -24.42
CA SER A 26 -22.44 31.17 -24.50
C SER A 26 -23.20 31.91 -25.61
N VAL A 27 -23.89 31.16 -26.46
CA VAL A 27 -25.04 31.61 -27.24
C VAL A 27 -26.09 30.50 -27.19
N GLY A 28 -27.33 30.84 -26.82
CA GLY A 28 -28.44 29.90 -26.63
C GLY A 28 -29.41 29.79 -27.80
N SER A 29 -30.46 28.98 -27.55
CA SER A 29 -31.66 28.61 -28.35
C SER A 29 -31.46 27.60 -29.48
N GLU A 30 -32.28 26.55 -29.69
CA GLU A 30 -33.45 25.99 -28.99
C GLU A 30 -33.77 24.60 -29.63
N ALA A 31 -34.27 23.68 -28.80
CA ALA A 31 -35.12 22.49 -29.06
C ALA A 31 -34.81 21.48 -30.20
N SER A 32 -34.56 20.22 -29.82
CA SER A 32 -35.33 19.05 -30.29
C SER A 32 -35.08 17.83 -29.41
N ASP A 33 -36.16 17.11 -29.12
CA ASP A 33 -36.24 15.85 -28.37
C ASP A 33 -35.35 14.72 -28.94
N ASP A 34 -35.18 13.68 -28.13
CA ASP A 34 -34.48 12.40 -28.40
C ASP A 34 -32.95 12.39 -28.22
N GLU A 35 -32.50 12.38 -26.97
CA GLU A 35 -31.55 11.35 -26.51
C GLU A 35 -31.38 11.48 -25.00
N VAL A 36 -32.12 10.65 -24.26
CA VAL A 36 -31.75 10.30 -22.88
C VAL A 36 -30.41 9.60 -22.96
N LYS A 37 -29.32 10.37 -22.94
CA LYS A 37 -27.94 9.88 -22.81
C LYS A 37 -27.80 9.27 -21.43
N ARG A 38 -28.21 8.01 -21.31
CA ARG A 38 -27.75 7.10 -20.26
C ARG A 38 -26.26 6.90 -20.49
N SER A 39 -25.45 7.81 -19.95
CA SER A 39 -24.04 7.56 -19.74
C SER A 39 -23.94 6.35 -18.83
N VAL A 40 -23.64 5.21 -19.43
CA VAL A 40 -23.22 4.03 -18.67
C VAL A 40 -21.85 4.40 -18.12
N ALA A 41 -21.83 4.96 -16.90
CA ALA A 41 -20.61 5.18 -16.16
C ALA A 41 -19.92 3.82 -16.05
N VAL A 42 -18.79 3.67 -16.73
CA VAL A 42 -17.88 2.55 -16.55
C VAL A 42 -17.49 2.60 -15.08
N ARG A 43 -18.04 1.68 -14.27
CA ARG A 43 -17.61 1.54 -12.88
C ARG A 43 -16.17 1.06 -12.94
N GLU A 44 -15.23 1.96 -12.64
CA GLU A 44 -13.85 1.56 -12.41
C GLU A 44 -13.85 0.42 -11.37
N PRO A 45 -13.05 -0.64 -11.58
CA PRO A 45 -12.96 -1.72 -10.62
C PRO A 45 -12.60 -1.13 -9.26
N ALA A 46 -13.36 -1.50 -8.23
CA ALA A 46 -13.15 -1.00 -6.88
C ALA A 46 -11.70 -1.28 -6.46
N LEU A 47 -11.00 -0.24 -5.97
CA LEU A 47 -9.61 -0.36 -5.53
C LEU A 47 -9.52 -1.36 -4.37
N ARG A 48 -8.68 -2.40 -4.52
CA ARG A 48 -8.40 -3.34 -3.43
C ARG A 48 -7.53 -2.64 -2.39
N THR A 49 -8.10 -2.39 -1.21
CA THR A 49 -7.42 -1.71 -0.10
C THR A 49 -6.86 -2.64 0.95
N GLU A 50 -7.21 -3.93 0.92
CA GLU A 50 -6.80 -4.92 1.92
C GLU A 50 -6.26 -6.21 1.28
N PHE A 51 -5.26 -6.79 1.94
CA PHE A 51 -4.52 -7.94 1.45
C PHE A 51 -4.29 -8.92 2.60
N ASP A 52 -4.62 -10.18 2.35
CA ASP A 52 -4.43 -11.26 3.30
C ASP A 52 -2.96 -11.71 3.30
N PHE A 53 -2.47 -12.12 4.46
CA PHE A 53 -1.13 -12.67 4.65
C PHE A 53 -1.17 -13.90 5.56
N GLU A 54 -0.13 -14.73 5.46
CA GLU A 54 0.12 -15.83 6.39
C GLU A 54 1.54 -15.73 6.96
N LEU A 55 1.64 -15.66 8.29
CA LEU A 55 2.92 -15.61 9.01
C LEU A 55 3.68 -16.94 8.90
N PRO A 56 4.98 -16.92 8.54
CA PRO A 56 5.81 -18.12 8.47
C PRO A 56 5.86 -18.96 9.76
N ARG A 57 5.87 -18.32 10.93
CA ARG A 57 5.85 -19.03 12.24
C ARG A 57 4.52 -18.84 12.95
N GLY A 58 4.04 -17.60 13.00
CA GLY A 58 2.81 -17.20 13.68
C GLY A 58 3.08 -16.49 14.99
N TYR A 59 2.16 -15.61 15.37
CA TYR A 59 2.15 -14.95 16.68
C TYR A 59 1.51 -15.88 17.72
N VAL A 60 2.16 -16.04 18.87
CA VAL A 60 1.62 -16.81 20.01
C VAL A 60 1.10 -15.82 21.04
N ASP A 61 -0.18 -15.90 21.38
CA ASP A 61 -0.78 -15.03 22.38
C ASP A 61 -0.56 -15.53 23.82
N ALA A 62 -1.18 -14.82 24.79
CA ALA A 62 -1.04 -15.13 26.20
C ALA A 62 -1.66 -16.48 26.60
N ASP A 63 -2.66 -16.96 25.84
CA ASP A 63 -3.33 -18.23 26.06
C ASP A 63 -2.63 -19.40 25.32
N GLY A 64 -1.55 -19.10 24.59
CA GLY A 64 -0.78 -20.07 23.82
C GLY A 64 -1.39 -20.39 22.45
N VAL A 65 -2.39 -19.64 21.99
CA VAL A 65 -2.98 -19.80 20.67
C VAL A 65 -2.06 -19.22 19.61
N VAL A 66 -1.87 -19.95 18.51
CA VAL A 66 -1.02 -19.54 17.39
C VAL A 66 -1.87 -18.90 16.29
N HIS A 67 -1.60 -17.63 16.01
CA HIS A 67 -2.25 -16.84 14.97
C HIS A 67 -1.32 -16.71 13.77
N ARG A 68 -1.74 -17.24 12.61
CA ARG A 68 -0.93 -17.19 11.37
C ARG A 68 -1.54 -16.32 10.29
N THR A 69 -2.84 -16.40 10.12
CA THR A 69 -3.53 -15.64 9.08
C THR A 69 -3.90 -14.25 9.58
N GLY A 70 -3.80 -13.27 8.71
CA GLY A 70 -4.19 -11.90 9.02
C GLY A 70 -4.45 -11.09 7.77
N ARG A 71 -4.85 -9.83 7.97
CA ARG A 71 -5.08 -8.89 6.89
C ARG A 71 -4.37 -7.58 7.16
N MET A 72 -3.82 -7.00 6.09
CA MET A 72 -3.16 -5.70 6.11
C MET A 72 -3.83 -4.78 5.10
N ARG A 73 -4.10 -3.55 5.51
CA ARG A 73 -4.59 -2.50 4.61
C ARG A 73 -3.46 -1.70 4.00
N LEU A 74 -3.75 -1.02 2.88
CA LEU A 74 -2.88 0.04 2.37
C LEU A 74 -2.68 1.12 3.44
N ALA A 75 -1.44 1.58 3.54
CA ALA A 75 -1.06 2.67 4.40
C ALA A 75 -1.59 3.99 3.83
N THR A 76 -2.02 4.86 4.72
CA THR A 76 -2.33 6.25 4.39
C THR A 76 -1.11 7.12 4.67
N ALA A 77 -1.08 8.33 4.11
CA ALA A 77 -0.06 9.32 4.46
C ALA A 77 0.00 9.62 5.97
N ARG A 78 -1.12 9.46 6.68
CA ARG A 78 -1.16 9.62 8.14
C ARG A 78 -0.37 8.53 8.85
N ASP A 79 -0.46 7.28 8.37
CA ASP A 79 0.25 6.14 8.95
C ASP A 79 1.76 6.30 8.78
N GLU A 80 2.21 6.90 7.67
CA GLU A 80 3.64 7.17 7.40
C GLU A 80 4.22 8.33 8.22
N LEU A 81 3.43 9.39 8.42
CA LEU A 81 3.91 10.61 9.07
C LEU A 81 3.83 10.56 10.59
N ARG A 82 2.76 9.96 11.16
CA ARG A 82 2.53 9.96 12.61
C ARG A 82 3.66 9.28 13.41
N PRO A 83 4.27 8.15 12.98
CA PRO A 83 5.35 7.52 13.72
C PRO A 83 6.65 8.33 13.75
N GLN A 84 6.91 9.21 12.78
CA GLN A 84 8.16 9.97 12.66
C GLN A 84 8.39 10.95 13.83
N ILE A 85 7.31 11.35 14.52
CA ILE A 85 7.39 12.24 15.67
C ILE A 85 7.51 11.50 17.01
N ASP A 86 7.30 10.18 17.05
CA ASP A 86 7.39 9.36 18.26
C ASP A 86 8.83 9.36 18.79
N LEU A 87 9.00 9.58 20.10
CA LEU A 87 10.32 9.67 20.73
C LEU A 87 11.10 8.35 20.60
N ARG A 88 10.42 7.20 20.68
CA ARG A 88 11.04 5.87 20.52
C ARG A 88 11.63 5.69 19.12
N VAL A 89 11.00 6.26 18.10
CA VAL A 89 11.50 6.22 16.72
C VAL A 89 12.71 7.13 16.56
N LYS A 90 12.70 8.31 17.19
CA LYS A 90 13.85 9.22 17.18
C LYS A 90 15.08 8.63 17.86
N GLU A 91 14.87 7.92 18.97
CA GLU A 91 15.93 7.24 19.72
C GLU A 91 16.37 5.94 19.02
N ASN A 92 15.43 5.23 18.40
CA ASN A 92 15.67 3.99 17.68
C ASN A 92 14.87 3.94 16.37
N PRO A 93 15.49 4.31 15.23
CA PRO A 93 14.82 4.30 13.93
C PRO A 93 14.25 2.93 13.53
N GLY A 94 14.81 1.82 14.04
CA GLY A 94 14.29 0.47 13.80
C GLY A 94 12.87 0.26 14.36
N TYR A 95 12.47 1.05 15.35
CA TYR A 95 11.14 0.96 15.97
C TYR A 95 10.02 1.48 15.06
N LEU A 96 10.36 2.24 14.00
CA LEU A 96 9.39 2.74 13.02
C LEU A 96 8.56 1.60 12.42
N SER A 97 9.22 0.48 12.09
CA SER A 97 8.53 -0.66 11.49
C SER A 97 7.48 -1.27 12.42
N VAL A 98 7.77 -1.35 13.72
CA VAL A 98 6.84 -1.89 14.71
C VAL A 98 5.58 -1.02 14.79
N LEU A 99 5.76 0.30 14.84
CA LEU A 99 4.64 1.24 14.86
C LEU A 99 3.83 1.17 13.56
N LEU A 100 4.48 1.20 12.40
CA LEU A 100 3.79 1.11 11.12
C LEU A 100 2.96 -0.16 11.00
N LEU A 101 3.54 -1.33 11.33
CA LEU A 101 2.84 -2.60 11.28
C LEU A 101 1.62 -2.62 12.22
N SER A 102 1.73 -2.06 13.43
CA SER A 102 0.58 -1.96 14.35
C SER A 102 -0.55 -1.05 13.87
N LEU A 103 -0.29 -0.16 12.90
CA LEU A 103 -1.32 0.75 12.36
C LEU A 103 -2.07 0.16 11.16
N VAL A 104 -1.44 -0.78 10.45
CA VAL A 104 -1.89 -1.24 9.13
C VAL A 104 -2.33 -2.70 9.11
N ILE A 105 -1.97 -3.51 10.10
CA ILE A 105 -2.55 -4.83 10.30
C ILE A 105 -3.96 -4.63 10.89
N THR A 106 -4.98 -5.06 10.15
CA THR A 106 -6.39 -4.91 10.54
C THR A 106 -6.95 -6.14 11.22
N GLU A 107 -6.42 -7.32 10.91
CA GLU A 107 -6.83 -8.60 11.48
C GLU A 107 -5.61 -9.51 11.69
N LEU A 108 -5.60 -10.29 12.78
CA LEU A 108 -4.62 -11.34 13.03
C LEU A 108 -5.28 -12.47 13.82
N GLY A 109 -5.69 -13.54 13.14
CA GLY A 109 -6.40 -14.66 13.75
C GLY A 109 -7.61 -14.19 14.56
N THR A 110 -7.62 -14.54 15.85
CA THR A 110 -8.67 -14.11 16.80
C THR A 110 -8.17 -13.07 17.80
N VAL A 111 -7.08 -12.36 17.49
CA VAL A 111 -6.57 -11.27 18.33
C VAL A 111 -7.54 -10.08 18.28
N ASP A 112 -8.05 -9.65 19.43
CA ASP A 112 -9.03 -8.56 19.54
C ASP A 112 -8.56 -7.23 18.92
N GLU A 113 -7.31 -6.84 19.21
CA GLU A 113 -6.71 -5.62 18.69
C GLU A 113 -5.20 -5.81 18.46
N VAL A 114 -4.75 -5.52 17.24
CA VAL A 114 -3.32 -5.55 16.90
C VAL A 114 -2.69 -4.21 17.29
N ASN A 115 -2.12 -4.18 18.50
CA ASN A 115 -1.36 -3.02 19.00
C ASN A 115 0.15 -3.25 18.91
N VAL A 116 0.91 -2.21 19.25
CA VAL A 116 2.39 -2.23 19.26
C VAL A 116 2.94 -3.43 20.04
N GLY A 117 2.35 -3.74 21.20
CA GLY A 117 2.79 -4.85 22.04
C GLY A 117 2.59 -6.24 21.40
N VAL A 118 1.57 -6.39 20.54
CA VAL A 118 1.40 -7.63 19.75
C VAL A 118 2.57 -7.79 18.78
N VAL A 119 2.88 -6.73 18.04
CA VAL A 119 3.98 -6.73 17.06
C VAL A 119 5.33 -6.95 17.73
N GLU A 120 5.59 -6.33 18.89
CA GLU A 120 6.84 -6.50 19.65
C GLU A 120 7.11 -7.94 20.11
N ARG A 121 6.05 -8.74 20.27
CA ARG A 121 6.15 -10.15 20.71
C ARG A 121 6.23 -11.15 19.55
N MET A 122 6.14 -10.70 18.31
CA MET A 122 6.29 -11.58 17.15
C MET A 122 7.74 -12.05 16.98
N TYR A 123 7.91 -13.21 16.33
CA TYR A 123 9.25 -13.65 15.93
C TYR A 123 9.86 -12.68 14.92
N ALA A 124 11.19 -12.51 14.97
CA ALA A 124 11.92 -11.66 14.03
C ALA A 124 11.68 -12.06 12.56
N THR A 125 11.50 -13.37 12.29
CA THR A 125 11.15 -13.87 10.95
C THR A 125 9.79 -13.35 10.46
N ASP A 126 8.79 -13.31 11.34
CA ASP A 126 7.45 -12.84 11.00
C ASP A 126 7.43 -11.31 10.83
N ILE A 127 8.19 -10.57 11.63
CA ILE A 127 8.37 -9.12 11.44
C ILE A 127 9.03 -8.82 10.09
N ALA A 128 10.09 -9.54 9.73
CA ALA A 128 10.75 -9.37 8.45
C ALA A 128 9.81 -9.66 7.26
N PHE A 129 8.99 -10.71 7.39
CA PHE A 129 7.96 -11.04 6.40
C PHE A 129 6.93 -9.90 6.26
N LEU A 130 6.37 -9.42 7.38
CA LEU A 130 5.38 -8.34 7.38
C LEU A 130 5.94 -7.02 6.86
N GLN A 131 7.20 -6.70 7.15
CA GLN A 131 7.89 -5.53 6.58
C GLN A 131 8.00 -5.63 5.06
N ASP A 132 8.32 -6.81 4.52
CA ASP A 132 8.38 -7.02 3.09
C ASP A 132 7.01 -6.92 2.43
N PHE A 133 6.01 -7.58 3.03
CA PHE A 133 4.63 -7.53 2.61
C PHE A 133 4.09 -6.08 2.56
N TYR A 134 4.34 -5.31 3.63
CA TYR A 134 3.98 -3.89 3.71
C TYR A 134 4.57 -3.07 2.57
N ARG A 135 5.90 -3.17 2.35
CA ARG A 135 6.56 -2.42 1.26
C ARG A 135 5.92 -2.74 -0.07
N ARG A 136 5.59 -4.00 -0.29
CA ARG A 136 5.06 -4.48 -1.55
C ARG A 136 3.67 -3.94 -1.85
N ILE A 137 2.72 -4.16 -0.95
CA ILE A 137 1.34 -3.74 -1.21
C ILE A 137 1.25 -2.21 -1.37
N ASN A 138 2.10 -1.46 -0.68
CA ASN A 138 2.11 0.01 -0.75
C ASN A 138 2.93 0.59 -1.92
N SER A 139 3.83 -0.17 -2.53
CA SER A 139 4.62 0.29 -3.69
C SER A 139 4.10 -0.25 -5.03
N GLU A 140 3.66 -1.50 -5.04
CA GLU A 140 3.30 -2.26 -6.26
C GLU A 140 1.79 -2.49 -6.38
N GLY A 141 1.02 -2.33 -5.29
CA GLY A 141 -0.44 -2.54 -5.28
C GLY A 141 -0.87 -4.01 -5.36
N HIS A 142 0.05 -4.96 -5.23
CA HIS A 142 -0.21 -6.39 -5.27
C HIS A 142 0.71 -7.19 -4.34
N THR A 143 0.44 -8.48 -4.16
CA THR A 143 1.19 -9.39 -3.27
C THR A 143 2.24 -10.25 -4.01
N ARG A 144 2.39 -10.09 -5.33
CA ARG A 144 3.24 -10.95 -6.18
C ARG A 144 4.71 -10.58 -6.23
N ALA A 145 5.60 -11.51 -5.90
CA ALA A 145 7.04 -11.37 -5.99
C ALA A 145 7.65 -11.92 -7.26
N GLY A 146 8.31 -11.06 -8.03
CA GLY A 146 9.33 -11.50 -8.98
C GLY A 146 10.52 -12.08 -8.20
N VAL A 147 10.80 -13.37 -8.42
CA VAL A 147 11.94 -14.09 -7.87
C VAL A 147 12.80 -14.59 -9.02
N THR A 148 14.10 -14.36 -8.93
CA THR A 148 15.07 -14.96 -9.86
C THR A 148 15.76 -16.12 -9.16
N CYS A 149 15.66 -17.32 -9.73
CA CYS A 149 16.37 -18.48 -9.21
C CYS A 149 17.89 -18.29 -9.38
N PRO A 150 18.70 -18.33 -8.30
CA PRO A 150 20.15 -18.14 -8.40
C PRO A 150 20.87 -19.31 -9.10
N SER A 151 20.22 -20.48 -9.19
CA SER A 151 20.81 -21.68 -9.77
C SER A 151 20.67 -21.77 -11.29
N CYS A 152 19.57 -21.28 -11.86
CA CYS A 152 19.31 -21.36 -13.30
C CYS A 152 18.99 -20.03 -13.97
N GLY A 153 18.84 -18.94 -13.20
CA GLY A 153 18.54 -17.60 -13.71
C GLY A 153 17.09 -17.40 -14.17
N SER A 154 16.23 -18.41 -14.06
CA SER A 154 14.81 -18.28 -14.43
C SER A 154 14.08 -17.36 -13.44
N GLY A 155 13.33 -16.39 -13.98
CA GLY A 155 12.42 -15.54 -13.22
C GLY A 155 11.02 -16.14 -13.13
N PHE A 156 10.39 -16.07 -11.97
CA PHE A 156 9.01 -16.49 -11.76
C PHE A 156 8.31 -15.57 -10.73
N GLU A 157 6.97 -15.50 -10.79
CA GLU A 157 6.18 -14.76 -9.80
C GLU A 157 5.68 -15.71 -8.70
N VAL A 158 5.82 -15.31 -7.43
CA VAL A 158 5.23 -16.01 -6.27
C VAL A 158 4.22 -15.13 -5.56
N ASP A 159 3.09 -15.68 -5.14
CA ASP A 159 2.14 -14.94 -4.30
C ASP A 159 2.52 -15.08 -2.83
N LEU A 160 2.78 -13.94 -2.17
CA LEU A 160 3.12 -13.92 -0.75
C LEU A 160 1.89 -14.00 0.16
N ALA A 161 0.66 -13.96 -0.39
CA ALA A 161 -0.59 -14.02 0.37
C ALA A 161 -0.92 -15.41 0.98
N GLY A 162 0.02 -16.37 0.99
CA GLY A 162 -0.17 -17.66 1.69
C GLY A 162 -0.71 -18.80 0.81
N GLY A 163 -0.47 -18.79 -0.50
CA GLY A 163 -0.73 -19.95 -1.35
C GLY A 163 0.42 -20.96 -1.29
N ARG A 164 0.14 -22.21 -0.88
CA ARG A 164 1.08 -23.34 -1.10
C ARG A 164 1.49 -23.36 -2.57
N LEU A 165 2.77 -23.12 -2.85
CA LEU A 165 3.34 -23.26 -4.18
C LEU A 165 3.57 -24.75 -4.45
N GLY A 166 2.81 -25.32 -5.38
CA GLY A 166 3.09 -26.62 -5.98
C GLY A 166 2.35 -27.80 -5.35
N GLU A 167 1.15 -28.07 -5.87
CA GLU A 167 0.68 -29.44 -6.04
C GLU A 167 0.48 -29.68 -7.54
N SER A 168 1.26 -30.61 -8.09
CA SER A 168 1.16 -31.16 -9.45
C SER A 168 1.41 -32.65 -9.35
#